data_AF-A0A626U2C0-F1
#
_entry.id   AF-A0A626U2C0-F1
#
_cell.length_a   1.000
_cell.length_b   1.000
_cell.length_c   1.000
_cell.angle_alpha   90.00
_cell.angle_beta   90.00
_cell.angle_gamma   90.00
#
_symmetry.space_group_name_H-M   'P 1'
#
loop_
_entity.id
_entity.type
_entity.pdbx_description
1 polymer ?
#
loop_
_entity_poly.entity_id
_entity_poly.type
_entity_poly.pdbx_seq_one_letter_code
_entity_poly.pdbx_strand_id
1 'polypeptide(L)'
;MKTAMVLKAKDVIRRGCLEYDVSATDITSSFMAIRKTMTSSGRSATYEASRSEEASHADLAWATMHALLNEPLTAGISPPLTSTILEFY
;
A
#
# COMPACT_ATOMS: atom_id res chain seq x y z
N MET A 1 5.61 -9.03 8.58
CA MET A 1 5.57 -7.62 8.15
C MET A 1 4.81 -7.41 6.84
N LYS A 2 5.25 -8.01 5.71
CA LYS A 2 4.60 -7.86 4.39
C LYS A 2 3.08 -8.07 4.37
N THR A 3 2.59 -9.14 4.99
CA THR A 3 1.14 -9.41 5.09
C THR A 3 0.38 -8.29 5.80
N ALA A 4 0.92 -7.76 6.91
CA ALA A 4 0.29 -6.68 7.66
C ALA A 4 0.24 -5.38 6.84
N MET A 5 1.32 -5.06 6.13
CA MET A 5 1.40 -3.91 5.21
C MET A 5 0.33 -3.97 4.12
N VAL A 6 0.22 -5.10 3.43
CA VAL A 6 -0.78 -5.28 2.36
C VAL A 6 -2.20 -5.19 2.92
N LEU A 7 -2.47 -5.79 4.09
CA LEU A 7 -3.79 -5.72 4.71
C LEU A 7 -4.16 -4.29 5.14
N LYS A 8 -3.22 -3.54 5.74
CA LYS A 8 -3.42 -2.13 6.10
C LYS A 8 -3.67 -1.27 4.87
N ALA A 9 -2.87 -1.42 3.82
CA ALA A 9 -3.06 -0.67 2.58
C ALA A 9 -4.41 -0.96 1.91
N LYS A 10 -4.84 -2.23 1.90
CA LYS A 10 -6.18 -2.60 1.43
C LYS A 10 -7.30 -1.92 2.23
N ASP A 11 -7.15 -1.80 3.55
CA ASP A 11 -8.14 -1.10 4.38
C ASP A 11 -8.19 0.40 4.07
N VAL A 12 -7.04 1.07 3.98
CA VAL A 12 -6.93 2.49 3.62
C VAL A 12 -7.57 2.76 2.25
N ILE A 13 -7.24 1.96 1.24
CA ILE A 13 -7.82 2.09 -0.11
C ILE A 13 -9.34 1.87 -0.08
N ARG A 14 -9.82 0.84 0.63
CA ARG A 14 -11.26 0.55 0.73
C ARG A 14 -12.04 1.68 1.41
N ARG A 15 -11.41 2.39 2.35
CA ARG A 15 -11.99 3.55 3.02
C ARG A 15 -11.96 4.83 2.19
N GLY A 16 -11.27 4.81 1.03
CA GLY A 16 -11.06 6.01 0.22
C GLY A 16 -10.06 6.98 0.85
N CYS A 17 -9.17 6.51 1.74
CA CYS A 17 -8.21 7.36 2.44
C CYS A 17 -6.85 7.46 1.72
N LEU A 18 -6.70 6.85 0.54
CA LEU A 18 -5.51 6.98 -0.30
C LEU A 18 -5.87 7.78 -1.55
N GLU A 19 -5.40 9.02 -1.60
CA GLU A 19 -5.58 9.94 -2.72
C GLU A 19 -4.22 10.28 -3.34
N TYR A 20 -4.17 10.40 -4.66
CA TYR A 20 -3.00 10.79 -5.42
C TYR A 20 -3.44 11.42 -6.74
N ASP A 21 -2.54 12.16 -7.39
CA ASP A 21 -2.81 12.81 -8.66
C ASP A 21 -3.14 11.78 -9.75
N VAL A 22 -4.13 12.07 -10.59
CA VAL A 22 -4.59 11.17 -11.67
C VAL A 22 -3.49 10.84 -12.69
N SER A 23 -2.51 11.73 -12.85
CA SER A 23 -1.36 11.52 -13.74
C SER A 23 -0.32 10.55 -13.16
N ALA A 24 -0.37 10.25 -11.85
CA ALA A 24 0.56 9.34 -11.19
C ALA A 24 0.17 7.86 -11.40
N THR A 25 0.07 7.45 -12.67
CA THR A 25 -0.30 6.07 -13.08
C THR A 25 0.64 5.00 -12.53
N ASP A 26 1.88 5.38 -12.23
CA ASP A 26 2.92 4.49 -11.68
C ASP A 26 2.56 3.99 -10.27
N ILE A 27 1.82 4.79 -9.50
CA ILE A 27 1.30 4.37 -8.20
C ILE A 27 0.33 3.21 -8.42
N THR A 28 -0.67 3.37 -9.29
CA THR A 28 -1.65 2.31 -9.57
C THR A 28 -0.98 1.05 -10.11
N SER A 29 -0.09 1.19 -11.10
CA SER A 29 0.59 0.05 -11.71
C SER A 29 1.48 -0.70 -10.73
N SER A 30 2.16 0.02 -9.82
CA SER A 30 2.97 -0.60 -8.75
C SER A 30 2.14 -1.48 -7.81
N PHE A 31 0.95 -1.04 -7.41
CA PHE A 31 0.06 -1.84 -6.55
C PHE A 31 -0.43 -3.10 -7.27
N MET A 32 -0.69 -3.03 -8.58
CA MET A 32 -1.12 -4.18 -9.38
C MET A 32 -0.01 -5.23 -9.56
N ALA A 33 1.27 -4.86 -9.37
CA ALA A 33 2.39 -5.79 -9.42
C ALA A 33 2.51 -6.70 -8.17
N ILE A 34 1.78 -6.40 -7.09
CA ILE A 34 1.78 -7.19 -5.84
C ILE A 34 0.83 -8.38 -5.95
N ARG A 35 1.37 -9.59 -5.81
CA ARG A 35 0.61 -10.84 -5.88
C ARG A 35 0.73 -11.66 -4.61
N LYS A 36 -0.33 -12.42 -4.31
CA LYS A 36 -0.34 -13.41 -3.22
C LYS A 36 0.38 -14.67 -3.70
N THR A 37 1.33 -15.15 -2.91
CA THR A 37 2.09 -16.38 -3.18
C THR A 37 2.17 -17.24 -1.91
N MET A 38 2.60 -18.49 -2.03
CA MET A 38 2.86 -19.34 -0.86
C MET A 38 4.33 -19.22 -0.44
N THR A 39 4.60 -19.32 0.86
CA THR A 39 5.97 -19.42 1.35
C THR A 39 6.64 -20.68 0.81
N SER A 40 7.97 -20.73 0.78
CA SER A 40 8.74 -21.90 0.34
C SER A 40 8.36 -23.20 1.08
N SER A 41 7.92 -23.08 2.33
CA SER A 41 7.42 -24.19 3.15
C SER A 41 6.00 -24.65 2.80
N GLY A 42 5.27 -23.91 1.95
CA GLY A 42 3.86 -24.16 1.61
C GLY A 42 2.86 -23.98 2.76
N ARG A 43 3.32 -23.65 3.97
CA ARG A 43 2.46 -23.57 5.17
C ARG A 43 1.73 -22.25 5.32
N SER A 44 2.15 -21.20 4.63
CA SER A 44 1.56 -19.87 4.80
C SER A 44 1.52 -19.11 3.49
N ALA A 45 0.51 -18.28 3.32
CA ALA A 45 0.47 -17.32 2.23
C ALA A 45 1.25 -16.05 2.60
N THR A 46 1.94 -15.49 1.62
CA THR A 46 2.66 -14.22 1.70
C THR A 46 2.37 -13.40 0.44
N TYR A 47 2.98 -12.21 0.34
CA TYR A 47 2.88 -11.36 -0.83
C TYR A 47 4.26 -11.07 -1.39
N GLU A 48 4.35 -11.04 -2.71
CA GLU A 48 5.56 -10.71 -3.45
C GLU A 48 5.23 -9.76 -4.61
N ALA A 49 6.24 -9.04 -5.08
CA ALA A 49 6.13 -8.23 -6.27
C ALA A 49 6.92 -8.86 -7.41
N SER A 50 6.40 -8.76 -8.63
CA SER A 50 7.14 -9.16 -9.83
C SER A 50 8.37 -8.25 -10.02
N ARG A 51 9.49 -8.84 -10.45
CA ARG A 51 10.75 -8.15 -10.77
C ARG A 51 11.02 -8.17 -12.27
N SER A 52 10.10 -7.65 -13.09
CA SER A 52 10.35 -7.40 -14.51
C SER A 52 10.65 -5.92 -14.74
N GLU A 53 11.34 -5.57 -15.82
CA GLU A 53 11.61 -4.17 -16.19
C GLU A 53 10.30 -3.38 -16.38
N GLU A 54 9.23 -4.01 -16.89
CA GLU A 54 7.91 -3.35 -16.94
C GLU A 54 7.25 -3.21 -15.56
N ALA A 55 7.66 -4.03 -14.58
CA ALA A 55 7.20 -3.98 -13.19
C ALA A 55 8.14 -3.20 -12.26
N SER A 56 9.09 -2.43 -12.82
CA SER A 56 10.14 -1.66 -12.12
C SER A 56 9.62 -0.65 -11.08
N HIS A 57 8.30 -0.53 -10.90
CA HIS A 57 7.69 0.35 -9.89
C HIS A 57 7.17 -0.40 -8.66
N ALA A 58 7.34 -1.73 -8.56
CA ALA A 58 6.92 -2.50 -7.39
C ALA A 58 7.42 -1.96 -6.03
N ASP A 59 8.59 -1.32 -6.01
CA ASP A 59 9.16 -0.71 -4.82
C ASP A 59 8.34 0.50 -4.34
N LEU A 60 7.67 1.22 -5.25
CA LEU A 60 6.77 2.34 -4.92
C LEU A 60 5.56 1.85 -4.12
N ALA A 61 5.01 0.68 -4.45
CA ALA A 61 3.94 0.07 -3.67
C ALA A 61 4.44 -0.31 -2.28
N TRP A 62 5.61 -0.95 -2.17
CA TRP A 62 6.16 -1.31 -0.86
C TRP A 62 6.49 -0.09 0.01
N ALA A 63 7.04 0.97 -0.57
CA ALA A 63 7.31 2.23 0.10
C ALA A 63 6.01 2.89 0.60
N THR A 64 5.01 2.97 -0.27
CA THR A 64 3.67 3.50 0.09
C THR A 64 3.05 2.68 1.22
N MET A 65 3.07 1.35 1.12
CA MET A 65 2.54 0.49 2.18
C MET A 65 3.31 0.62 3.50
N HIS A 66 4.62 0.89 3.44
CA HIS A 66 5.42 1.20 4.63
C HIS A 66 4.99 2.52 5.27
N ALA A 67 4.74 3.55 4.47
CA ALA A 67 4.21 4.83 4.97
C ALA A 67 2.83 4.63 5.62
N LEU A 68 1.92 3.90 4.95
CA LEU A 68 0.59 3.60 5.48
C LEU A 68 0.58 2.76 6.75
N LEU A 69 1.61 1.93 6.96
CA LEU A 69 1.73 1.14 8.19
C LEU A 69 2.00 2.02 9.42
N ASN A 70 2.64 3.16 9.23
CA ASN A 70 2.98 4.11 10.29
C ASN A 70 1.88 5.16 10.53
N GLU A 71 0.75 5.11 9.81
CA GLU A 71 -0.38 5.98 10.12
C GLU A 71 -0.96 5.66 11.51
N PRO A 72 -1.10 6.67 12.40
CA PRO A 72 -1.72 6.47 13.70
C PRO A 72 -3.19 6.03 13.57
N LEU A 73 -3.60 5.10 14.43
CA LEU A 73 -4.95 4.51 14.51
C LEU A 73 -6.10 5.53 14.73
N THR A 74 -5.78 6.80 14.97
CA THR A 74 -6.73 7.87 15.29
C THR A 74 -7.59 8.35 14.11
N ALA A 75 -7.37 7.84 12.90
CA ALA A 75 -8.25 8.11 11.75
C ALA A 75 -9.70 7.57 11.91
N GLY A 76 -10.06 6.98 13.06
CA GLY A 76 -11.41 6.48 13.36
C GLY A 76 -12.03 7.01 14.66
N ILE A 77 -11.36 7.88 15.44
CA ILE A 77 -11.88 8.33 16.76
C ILE A 77 -11.69 9.84 16.99
N SER A 78 -11.66 10.66 15.94
CA SER A 78 -11.65 12.12 16.12
C SER A 78 -12.82 12.77 15.37
N PRO A 79 -13.52 13.75 15.98
CA PRO A 79 -14.48 14.59 15.27
C PRO A 79 -13.78 15.25 14.08
N PRO A 80 -14.52 15.71 13.05
CA PRO A 80 -13.96 16.02 11.73
C PRO A 80 -12.89 17.11 11.85
N LEU A 81 -11.63 16.67 11.90
CA LEU A 81 -10.47 17.54 11.89
C LEU A 81 -9.83 17.36 10.52
N THR A 82 -10.03 18.39 9.71
CA THR A 82 -9.15 18.91 8.65
C THR A 82 -8.14 17.92 8.09
N SER A 83 -8.41 17.47 6.86
CA SER A 83 -7.54 16.74 5.93
C SER A 83 -6.12 16.44 6.44
N THR A 84 -5.92 15.20 6.88
CA THR A 84 -4.57 14.62 7.06
C THR A 84 -4.04 14.21 5.68
N ILE A 85 -3.81 15.17 4.79
CA ILE A 85 -3.10 14.90 3.53
C ILE A 85 -1.60 14.94 3.84
N LEU A 86 -0.92 13.81 3.60
CA LEU A 86 0.52 13.71 3.71
C LEU A 86 1.11 14.07 2.33
N GLU A 87 1.51 15.33 2.15
CA GLU A 87 2.19 15.76 0.92
C GLU A 87 3.67 15.36 0.98
N PHE A 88 4.13 14.64 -0.03
CA PHE A 88 5.55 14.37 -0.25
C PHE A 88 6.10 15.41 -1.23
N TYR A 89 7.08 16.20 -0.78
CA TYR A 89 7.88 17.10 -1.63
C TYR A 89 9.07 16.36 -2.23
#